data_AF-A0AAU9RVI6-F1
#
_entry.id   AF-A0AAU9RVI6-F1
#
_cell.length_a   1.000
_cell.length_b   1.000
_cell.length_c   1.000
_cell.angle_alpha   90.00
_cell.angle_beta   90.00
_cell.angle_gamma   90.00
#
_symmetry.space_group_name_H-M   'P 1'
#
loop_
_entity.id
_entity.type
_entity.pdbx_description
1 polymer ?
#
loop_
_entity_poly.entity_id
_entity_poly.type
_entity_poly.pdbx_seq_one_letter_code
_entity_poly.pdbx_strand_id
1 'polypeptide(L)'
;MKKSGKALGKVGTFKEIGKALGKVVNMDLNGARMKVSINADESLQFERKVGFPNGDVGMISLVYEGLYRYCFKCKRVSHKESSCPLLTEDQKKFFKSTR
;
A
#
# COMPACT_ATOMS: atom_id res chain seq x y z
N MET A 1 32.73 11.83 -28.32
CA MET A 1 32.32 10.73 -27.43
C MET A 1 30.94 11.07 -26.84
N LYS A 2 29.88 10.35 -27.23
CA LYS A 2 28.49 10.71 -26.88
C LYS A 2 28.24 10.42 -25.38
N LYS A 3 27.65 11.40 -24.68
CA LYS A 3 27.29 11.34 -23.25
C LYS A 3 26.22 10.27 -23.01
N SER A 4 26.58 9.18 -22.33
CA SER A 4 25.63 8.23 -21.75
C SER A 4 25.67 8.37 -20.23
N GLY A 5 25.09 9.46 -19.71
CA GLY A 5 25.04 9.75 -18.28
C GLY A 5 23.68 10.28 -17.89
N LYS A 6 22.69 9.40 -17.69
CA LYS A 6 21.46 9.62 -16.90
C LYS A 6 20.57 8.37 -16.91
N ALA A 7 20.91 7.38 -16.07
CA ALA A 7 19.99 6.29 -15.72
C ALA A 7 19.93 6.03 -14.20
N LEU A 8 20.81 6.63 -13.40
CA LEU A 8 20.94 6.34 -11.96
C LEU A 8 19.73 6.81 -11.12
N GLY A 9 19.09 7.92 -11.50
CA GLY A 9 18.04 8.54 -10.68
C GLY A 9 16.74 7.72 -10.62
N LYS A 10 16.31 7.12 -11.74
CA LYS A 10 15.02 6.41 -11.83
C LYS A 10 15.00 5.13 -10.99
N VAL A 11 16.10 4.37 -11.04
CA VAL A 11 16.22 3.10 -10.31
C VAL A 11 16.24 3.32 -8.80
N GLY A 12 16.93 4.37 -8.34
CA GLY A 12 17.00 4.73 -6.93
C GLY A 12 15.63 5.06 -6.33
N THR A 13 14.89 5.96 -6.97
CA THR A 13 13.53 6.36 -6.52
C THR A 13 12.59 5.18 -6.43
N PHE A 14 12.54 4.33 -7.47
CA PHE A 14 11.64 3.18 -7.51
C PHE A 14 11.94 2.16 -6.41
N LYS A 15 13.23 1.95 -6.12
CA LYS A 15 13.68 1.05 -5.06
C LYS A 15 13.28 1.55 -3.68
N GLU A 16 13.44 2.84 -3.41
CA GLU A 16 13.07 3.41 -2.10
C GLU A 16 11.55 3.41 -1.88
N ILE A 17 10.75 3.69 -2.90
CA ILE A 17 9.29 3.52 -2.84
C ILE A 17 8.94 2.07 -2.49
N GLY A 18 9.50 1.10 -3.23
CA GLY A 18 9.21 -0.31 -3.00
C GLY A 18 9.56 -0.77 -1.59
N LYS A 19 10.74 -0.38 -1.08
CA LYS A 19 11.15 -0.67 0.31
C LYS A 19 10.24 -0.04 1.34
N ALA A 20 9.78 1.19 1.10
CA ALA A 20 8.87 1.86 2.02
C ALA A 20 7.54 1.11 2.11
N LEU A 21 7.07 0.53 1.02
CA LEU A 21 5.81 -0.24 0.96
C LEU A 21 5.93 -1.65 1.54
N GLY A 22 7.05 -2.34 1.32
CA GLY A 22 7.26 -3.70 1.81
C GLY A 22 8.48 -4.38 1.18
N LYS A 23 8.47 -5.71 1.18
CA LYS A 23 9.56 -6.48 0.57
C LYS A 23 9.36 -6.51 -0.96
N VAL A 24 10.26 -5.87 -1.70
CA VAL A 24 10.26 -5.91 -3.17
C VAL A 24 10.59 -7.33 -3.65
N VAL A 25 9.68 -7.92 -4.43
CA VAL A 25 9.82 -9.25 -5.03
C VAL A 25 10.27 -9.17 -6.48
N ASN A 26 9.70 -8.23 -7.25
CA ASN A 26 10.03 -8.01 -8.65
C ASN A 26 9.81 -6.53 -9.01
N MET A 27 10.54 -6.03 -10.00
CA MET A 27 10.46 -4.65 -10.47
C MET A 27 10.60 -4.59 -11.99
N ASP A 28 9.61 -4.01 -12.65
CA ASP A 28 9.64 -3.64 -14.06
C ASP A 28 9.76 -2.11 -14.15
N LEU A 29 11.00 -1.65 -14.36
CA LEU A 29 11.32 -0.23 -14.47
C LEU A 29 10.79 0.41 -15.76
N ASN A 30 10.54 -0.38 -16.80
CA ASN A 30 10.07 0.14 -18.08
C ASN A 30 8.56 0.39 -18.04
N GLY A 31 7.81 -0.54 -17.45
CA GLY A 31 6.37 -0.39 -17.21
C GLY A 31 6.02 0.43 -15.97
N ALA A 32 7.01 0.87 -15.18
CA ALA A 32 6.82 1.51 -13.86
C ALA A 32 5.93 0.66 -12.93
N ARG A 33 6.21 -0.64 -12.87
CA ARG A 33 5.48 -1.61 -12.04
C ARG A 33 6.41 -2.29 -11.06
N MET A 34 5.91 -2.62 -9.88
CA MET A 34 6.63 -3.43 -8.91
C MET A 34 5.70 -4.41 -8.22
N LYS A 35 6.24 -5.57 -7.87
CA LYS A 35 5.58 -6.55 -7.02
C LYS A 35 6.19 -6.44 -5.63
N VAL A 36 5.36 -6.12 -4.64
CA VAL A 36 5.75 -6.02 -3.23
C VAL A 36 4.98 -7.04 -2.40
N SER A 37 5.65 -7.64 -1.43
CA SER A 37 5.04 -8.46 -0.39
C SER A 37 4.74 -7.56 0.81
N ILE A 38 3.49 -7.59 1.26
CA ILE A 38 3.00 -6.86 2.44
C ILE A 38 2.37 -7.82 3.44
N ASN A 39 2.30 -7.44 4.71
CA ASN A 39 1.55 -8.18 5.71
C ASN A 39 0.05 -7.86 5.58
N ALA A 40 -0.75 -8.80 5.10
CA ALA A 40 -2.19 -8.60 4.87
C ALA A 40 -3.05 -8.78 6.15
N ASP A 41 -2.47 -9.29 7.23
CA ASP A 41 -3.13 -9.37 8.54
C ASP A 41 -3.16 -8.01 9.26
N GLU A 42 -2.27 -7.11 8.82
CA GLU A 42 -2.24 -5.71 9.25
C GLU A 42 -3.23 -4.85 8.47
N SER A 43 -3.51 -3.67 9.02
CA SER A 43 -4.33 -2.67 8.37
C SER A 43 -3.62 -2.12 7.13
N LEU A 44 -4.33 -2.03 6.01
CA LEU A 44 -3.83 -1.39 4.81
C LEU A 44 -3.46 0.07 5.06
N GLN A 45 -2.37 0.49 4.44
CA GLN A 45 -1.84 1.84 4.55
C GLN A 45 -2.22 2.63 3.30
N PHE A 46 -2.79 3.81 3.48
CA PHE A 46 -3.24 4.64 2.35
C PHE A 46 -2.25 5.74 2.02
N GLU A 47 -1.34 6.04 2.94
CA GLU A 47 -0.28 7.02 2.77
C GLU A 47 0.99 6.51 3.45
N ARG A 48 2.15 6.86 2.87
CA ARG A 48 3.45 6.46 3.39
C ARG A 48 4.47 7.57 3.12
N LYS A 49 5.33 7.86 4.09
CA LYS A 49 6.50 8.71 3.86
C LYS A 49 7.63 7.88 3.25
N VAL A 50 8.33 8.44 2.27
CA VAL A 50 9.46 7.82 1.58
C VAL A 50 10.63 8.79 1.59
N GLY A 51 11.79 8.33 2.07
CA GLY A 51 13.05 9.06 1.90
C GLY A 51 13.70 8.69 0.56
N PHE A 52 14.16 9.69 -0.17
CA PHE A 52 14.82 9.52 -1.46
C PHE A 52 16.34 9.69 -1.34
N PRO A 53 17.13 9.11 -2.26
CA PRO A 53 18.60 9.17 -2.19
C PRO A 53 19.20 10.59 -2.27
N ASN A 54 18.43 11.56 -2.75
CA ASN A 54 18.84 12.97 -2.79
C ASN A 54 18.61 13.72 -1.46
N GLY A 55 18.06 13.05 -0.44
CA GLY A 55 17.75 13.63 0.86
C GLY A 55 16.31 14.13 1.01
N ASP A 56 15.52 14.13 -0.08
CA ASP A 56 14.14 14.57 -0.03
C ASP A 56 13.24 13.53 0.66
N VAL A 57 12.18 14.00 1.29
CA VAL A 57 11.12 13.15 1.82
C VAL A 57 9.82 13.43 1.07
N GLY A 58 9.27 12.41 0.42
CA GLY A 58 7.96 12.48 -0.22
C GLY A 58 6.88 11.78 0.59
N MET A 59 5.63 12.20 0.42
CA MET A 59 4.45 11.42 0.78
C MET A 59 3.96 10.69 -0.48
N ILE A 60 3.73 9.39 -0.38
CA ILE A 60 3.06 8.61 -1.42
C ILE A 60 1.67 8.24 -0.93
N SER A 61 0.68 8.33 -1.83
CA SER A 61 -0.69 7.87 -1.60
C SER A 61 -0.90 6.54 -2.32
N LEU A 62 -1.63 5.63 -1.67
CA LEU A 62 -1.88 4.27 -2.12
C LEU A 62 -3.36 4.11 -2.41
N VAL A 63 -3.66 3.72 -3.65
CA VAL A 63 -5.01 3.33 -4.08
C VAL A 63 -5.00 1.83 -4.28
N TYR A 64 -5.93 1.14 -3.62
CA TYR A 64 -6.07 -0.30 -3.73
C TYR A 64 -7.27 -0.63 -4.60
N GLU A 65 -7.08 -1.56 -5.52
CA GLU A 65 -8.12 -2.08 -6.41
C GLU A 65 -8.30 -3.58 -6.16
N GLY A 66 -9.51 -4.09 -6.42
CA GLY A 66 -9.79 -5.53 -6.34
C GLY A 66 -9.71 -6.14 -4.93
N LEU A 67 -9.88 -5.35 -3.87
CA LEU A 67 -9.84 -5.87 -2.50
C LEU A 67 -11.05 -6.76 -2.21
N TYR A 68 -10.79 -8.03 -1.87
CA TYR A 68 -11.82 -8.94 -1.39
C TYR A 68 -11.90 -8.92 0.14
N ARG A 69 -13.12 -8.95 0.70
CA ARG A 69 -13.37 -8.95 2.16
C ARG A 69 -12.62 -7.83 2.90
N TYR A 70 -12.62 -6.63 2.33
CA TYR A 70 -12.07 -5.45 2.99
C TYR A 70 -13.04 -4.90 4.05
N CYS A 71 -12.48 -4.47 5.17
CA CYS A 71 -13.18 -3.84 6.27
C CYS A 71 -12.86 -2.33 6.33
N PHE A 72 -13.85 -1.47 6.11
CA PHE A 72 -13.66 -0.01 6.19
C PHE A 72 -13.37 0.47 7.61
N LYS A 73 -13.89 -0.20 8.65
CA LYS A 73 -13.66 0.14 10.07
C LYS A 73 -12.19 -0.01 10.49
N CYS A 74 -11.58 -1.17 10.23
CA CYS A 74 -10.23 -1.49 10.71
C CYS A 74 -9.18 -1.56 9.60
N LYS A 75 -9.58 -1.35 8.34
CA LYS A 75 -8.73 -1.33 7.15
C LYS A 75 -8.03 -2.67 6.84
N ARG A 76 -8.50 -3.80 7.39
CA ARG A 76 -7.95 -5.14 7.10
C ARG A 76 -8.71 -5.84 5.98
N VAL A 77 -8.07 -6.79 5.30
CA VAL A 77 -8.66 -7.57 4.18
C VAL A 77 -9.13 -8.98 4.59
N SER A 78 -9.07 -9.32 5.88
CA SER A 78 -9.45 -10.64 6.38
C SER A 78 -10.96 -10.86 6.56
N HIS A 79 -11.76 -9.79 6.63
CA HIS A 79 -13.18 -9.84 6.96
C HIS A 79 -13.95 -8.65 6.38
N LYS A 80 -15.25 -8.87 6.11
CA LYS A 80 -16.16 -7.77 5.78
C LYS A 80 -16.41 -6.89 7.01
N GLU A 81 -16.74 -5.63 6.78
CA GLU A 81 -17.00 -4.66 7.85
C GLU A 81 -18.02 -5.14 8.89
N SER A 82 -19.10 -5.79 8.46
CA SER A 82 -20.16 -6.31 9.34
C SER A 82 -19.70 -7.40 10.32
N SER A 83 -18.54 -8.00 10.10
CA SER A 83 -17.94 -9.03 10.97
C SER A 83 -16.71 -8.51 11.71
N CYS A 84 -16.49 -7.19 11.71
CA CYS A 84 -15.31 -6.62 12.33
C CYS A 84 -15.35 -6.75 13.85
N PRO A 85 -14.27 -7.28 14.49
CA PRO A 85 -14.22 -7.44 15.94
C PRO A 85 -14.18 -6.09 16.68
N LEU A 86 -13.88 -4.99 15.98
CA LEU A 86 -13.81 -3.64 16.54
C LEU A 86 -15.13 -2.86 16.41
N LEU A 87 -16.23 -3.51 16.00
CA LEU A 87 -17.56 -2.89 16.01
C LEU A 87 -18.08 -2.73 17.44
N THR A 88 -18.73 -1.59 17.72
CA THR A 88 -19.53 -1.42 18.94
C THR A 88 -20.82 -2.22 18.86
N GLU A 89 -21.48 -2.46 20.00
CA GLU A 89 -22.75 -3.19 20.01
C GLU A 89 -23.84 -2.54 19.15
N ASP A 90 -23.92 -1.20 19.15
CA ASP A 90 -24.87 -0.49 18.29
C ASP A 90 -24.54 -0.63 16.81
N GLN A 91 -23.25 -0.58 16.45
CA GLN A 91 -22.81 -0.86 15.08
C GLN A 91 -23.14 -2.29 14.67
N LYS A 92 -22.95 -3.28 15.56
CA LYS A 92 -23.32 -4.68 15.29
C LYS A 92 -24.83 -4.83 15.09
N LYS A 93 -25.66 -4.15 15.88
CA LYS A 93 -27.12 -4.14 15.71
C LYS A 93 -27.52 -3.58 14.35
N PHE A 94 -26.92 -2.46 13.94
CA PHE A 94 -27.13 -1.87 12.62
C PHE A 94 -26.83 -2.85 11.48
N PHE A 95 -25.66 -3.52 11.52
CA PHE A 95 -25.32 -4.50 10.50
C PHE A 95 -26.20 -5.77 10.53
N LYS A 96 -26.83 -6.08 11.67
CA LYS A 96 -27.81 -7.17 11.80
C LYS A 96 -29.19 -6.79 11.29
N SER A 97 -29.64 -5.55 11.48
CA SER A 97 -30.96 -5.08 11.04
C SER A 97 -31.04 -4.81 9.55
N THR A 98 -29.90 -4.62 8.89
CA THR A 98 -29.81 -4.33 7.45
C THR A 98 -29.59 -5.62 6.61
N ARG A 99 -29.82 -6.79 7.20
CA ARG A 99 -29.52 -8.11 6.64
C ARG A 99 -30.79 -8.94 6.50
#